data_AF-A0A0X8HC01-F1
#
_entry.id   AF-A0A0X8HC01-F1
#
_cell.length_a   1.000
_cell.length_b   1.000
_cell.length_c   1.000
_cell.angle_alpha   90.00
_cell.angle_beta   90.00
_cell.angle_gamma   90.00
#
_symmetry.space_group_name_H-M   'P 1'
#
loop_
_entity.id
_entity.type
_entity.pdbx_description
1 polymer ?
#
loop_
_entity_poly.entity_id
_entity_poly.type
_entity_poly.pdbx_seq_one_letter_code
_entity_poly.pdbx_strand_id
1 'polypeptide(L)'
;MFKRTRKVLCPECNGSNFWNANPRLSDVLHCRYCHTKITTYEKYVESTAQEEAQRLLAEFMEIDVSQDLTHLKTILSAPEHRMRL
;
A
#
# COMPACT_ATOMS: atom_id res chain seq x y z
N MET A 1 -10.10 4.49 -6.75
CA MET A 1 -10.67 5.33 -5.66
C MET A 1 -9.61 5.47 -4.57
N PHE A 2 -8.99 6.64 -4.40
CA PHE A 2 -8.08 6.87 -3.28
C PHE A 2 -8.87 6.75 -1.97
N LYS A 3 -8.53 5.78 -1.12
CA LYS A 3 -9.22 5.48 0.14
C LYS A 3 -9.28 6.75 1.00
N ARG A 4 -10.46 7.35 1.08
CA ARG A 4 -10.73 8.62 1.77
C ARG A 4 -10.72 8.53 3.30
N THR A 5 -10.34 7.41 3.89
CA THR A 5 -10.28 7.31 5.35
C THR A 5 -8.86 7.60 5.81
N ARG A 6 -8.56 8.89 6.06
CA ARG A 6 -7.39 9.38 6.84
C ARG A 6 -7.46 8.93 8.30
N LYS A 7 -7.84 7.67 8.51
CA LYS A 7 -8.06 7.04 9.80
C LYS A 7 -6.72 6.53 10.29
N VAL A 8 -6.29 7.02 11.44
CA VAL A 8 -5.06 6.63 12.12
C VAL A 8 -5.45 6.01 13.45
N LEU A 9 -4.94 4.81 13.74
CA LEU A 9 -5.14 4.16 15.04
C LEU A 9 -4.14 4.72 16.05
N CYS A 10 -4.61 4.96 17.28
CA CYS A 10 -3.72 5.32 18.38
C CYS A 10 -2.91 4.09 18.81
N PRO A 11 -1.57 4.16 18.92
CA PRO A 11 -0.76 3.03 19.38
C PRO A 11 -1.04 2.63 20.84
N GLU A 12 -1.51 3.56 21.68
CA GLU A 12 -1.72 3.31 23.11
C GLU A 12 -3.07 2.67 23.43
N CYS A 13 -4.14 3.11 22.77
CA CYS A 13 -5.51 2.68 23.11
C CYS A 13 -6.27 2.08 21.94
N ASN A 14 -5.63 1.95 20.77
CA ASN A 14 -6.24 1.49 19.52
C ASN A 14 -7.46 2.31 19.05
N GLY A 15 -7.67 3.50 19.64
CA GLY A 15 -8.74 4.41 19.27
C GLY A 15 -8.58 4.95 17.85
N SER A 16 -9.69 5.11 17.15
CA SER A 16 -9.71 5.64 15.78
C SER A 16 -9.65 7.18 15.78
N ASN A 17 -8.66 7.74 15.08
CA ASN A 17 -8.42 9.17 15.00
C ASN A 17 -8.31 9.64 13.55
N PHE A 18 -8.54 10.93 13.33
CA PHE A 18 -8.41 11.58 12.03
C PHE A 18 -8.21 13.08 12.23
N TRP A 19 -7.53 13.75 11.29
CA TRP A 19 -7.54 15.21 11.22
C TRP A 19 -8.88 15.70 10.71
N ASN A 20 -9.39 16.77 11.30
CA ASN A 20 -10.54 17.49 10.77
C ASN A 20 -10.06 18.42 9.63
N ALA A 21 -10.87 18.56 8.59
CA ALA A 21 -10.60 19.46 7.44
C ALA A 21 -9.26 19.18 6.72
N ASN A 22 -8.61 20.24 6.23
CA ASN A 22 -7.29 20.20 5.59
C ASN A 22 -6.21 20.64 6.59
N PRO A 23 -5.54 19.68 7.25
CA PRO A 23 -4.46 19.99 8.17
C PRO A 23 -3.25 20.58 7.42
N ARG A 24 -2.51 21.44 8.10
CA ARG A 24 -1.15 21.84 7.69
C ARG A 24 -0.20 20.70 7.96
N LEU A 25 0.94 20.67 7.24
CA LEU A 25 1.98 19.63 7.42
C LEU A 25 2.45 19.51 8.87
N SER A 26 2.56 20.65 9.56
CA SER A 26 2.97 20.72 10.97
C SER A 26 1.89 20.31 11.98
N ASP A 27 0.64 20.08 11.55
CA ASP A 27 -0.45 19.80 12.48
C ASP A 27 -0.30 18.41 13.09
N VAL A 28 -0.32 18.37 14.42
CA VAL A 28 -0.16 17.15 15.21
C VAL A 28 -1.51 16.49 15.47
N LEU A 29 -1.64 15.21 15.15
CA LEU A 29 -2.77 14.41 15.57
C LEU A 29 -2.54 13.90 17.00
N HIS A 30 -3.47 14.25 17.88
CA HIS A 30 -3.56 13.67 19.21
C HIS A 30 -4.73 12.69 19.26
N CYS A 31 -4.59 11.65 20.07
CA CYS A 31 -5.66 10.71 20.30
C CYS A 31 -6.86 11.40 20.99
N ARG A 32 -8.07 11.19 20.48
CA ARG A 32 -9.31 11.74 21.05
C ARG A 32 -9.72 11.08 22.37
N TYR A 33 -9.13 9.94 22.70
CA TYR A 33 -9.50 9.12 23.87
C TYR A 33 -8.48 9.24 25.01
N CYS A 34 -7.19 9.06 24.72
CA CYS A 34 -6.12 9.10 25.72
C CYS A 34 -5.20 10.33 25.60
N HIS A 35 -5.48 11.24 24.66
CA HIS A 35 -4.73 12.48 24.42
C HIS A 35 -3.24 12.31 24.05
N THR A 36 -2.73 11.08 23.92
CA THR A 36 -1.38 10.82 23.44
C THR A 36 -1.16 11.38 22.04
N LYS A 37 0.02 11.99 21.82
CA LYS A 37 0.49 12.40 20.49
C LYS A 37 0.67 11.17 19.60
N ILE A 38 0.00 11.15 18.46
CA ILE A 38 0.08 10.03 17.49
C ILE A 38 1.16 10.34 16.46
N THR A 39 0.98 11.38 15.64
CA THR A 39 1.91 11.74 14.55
C THR A 39 1.65 13.17 14.05
N THR A 40 2.51 13.69 13.17
CA THR A 40 2.24 14.93 12.39
C THR A 40 1.59 14.57 11.05
N TYR A 41 0.88 15.53 10.44
CA TYR A 41 0.28 15.31 9.13
C TYR A 41 1.33 15.02 8.05
N GLU A 42 2.46 15.74 8.09
CA GLU A 42 3.64 15.47 7.25
C GLU A 42 4.07 14.01 7.30
N LYS A 43 4.36 13.49 8.49
CA LYS A 43 4.79 12.10 8.68
C LYS A 43 3.75 11.09 8.21
N TYR A 44 2.47 11.38 8.41
CA TYR A 44 1.38 10.53 7.91
C TYR A 44 1.35 10.49 6.37
N VAL A 45 1.53 11.64 5.71
CA VAL A 45 1.56 11.70 4.24
C VAL A 45 2.76 10.91 3.71
N GLU A 46 3.93 11.10 4.30
CA GLU A 46 5.15 10.37 3.94
C GLU A 46 4.98 8.85 4.09
N SER A 47 4.49 8.39 5.24
CA SER A 47 4.30 6.95 5.48
C SER A 47 3.25 6.36 4.55
N THR A 48 2.13 7.06 4.35
CA THR A 48 1.07 6.59 3.44
C THR A 48 1.56 6.52 2.00
N ALA A 49 2.33 7.52 1.55
CA ALA A 49 2.91 7.51 0.21
C ALA A 49 3.89 6.34 0.02
N GLN A 50 4.71 6.05 1.02
CA GLN A 50 5.65 4.92 0.99
C GLN A 50 4.92 3.57 0.96
N GLU A 51 3.90 3.39 1.80
CA GLU A 51 3.08 2.17 1.81
C GLU A 51 2.35 1.95 0.49
N GLU A 52 1.76 3.00 -0.09
CA GLU A 52 1.11 2.93 -1.39
C GLU A 52 2.09 2.62 -2.51
N ALA A 53 3.29 3.22 -2.50
CA ALA A 53 4.35 2.90 -3.46
C ALA A 53 4.79 1.43 -3.35
N GLN A 54 4.99 0.92 -2.13
CA GLN A 54 5.31 -0.49 -1.90
C GLN A 54 4.21 -1.42 -2.39
N ARG A 55 2.94 -1.07 -2.15
CA ARG A 55 1.81 -1.87 -2.64
C ARG A 55 1.78 -1.92 -4.16
N LEU A 56 1.95 -0.78 -4.84
CA LEU A 56 1.96 -0.71 -6.30
C LEU A 56 3.11 -1.52 -6.92
N LEU A 57 4.30 -1.47 -6.30
CA LEU A 57 5.44 -2.27 -6.74
C LEU A 57 5.19 -3.78 -6.57
N ALA A 58 4.61 -4.19 -5.44
CA ALA A 58 4.24 -5.59 -5.21
C ALA A 58 3.18 -6.08 -6.22
N GLU A 59 2.13 -5.28 -6.45
CA GLU A 59 1.11 -5.57 -7.46
C GLU A 59 1.72 -5.73 -8.86
N PHE A 60 2.67 -4.86 -9.23
CA PHE A 60 3.35 -4.96 -10.53
C PHE A 60 4.18 -6.23 -10.67
N MET A 61 4.98 -6.58 -9.65
CA MET A 61 5.81 -7.80 -9.66
C MET A 61 4.97 -9.08 -9.75
N GLU A 62 3.84 -9.15 -9.04
CA GLU A 62 2.96 -10.33 -9.09
C GLU A 62 2.34 -10.53 -10.49
N ILE A 63 1.99 -9.43 -11.17
CA ILE A 63 1.45 -9.47 -12.54
C ILE A 63 2.50 -9.97 -13.52
N ASP A 64 3.74 -9.46 -13.44
CA ASP A 64 4.84 -9.83 -14.33
C ASP A 64 5.15 -11.33 -14.25
N VAL A 65 5.32 -11.86 -13.03
CA VAL A 65 5.56 -13.30 -12.79
C VAL A 65 4.41 -14.17 -13.32
N SER A 66 3.17 -13.73 -13.15
CA SER A 66 1.99 -14.47 -13.60
C SER A 66 1.89 -14.52 -15.13
N GLN A 67 2.22 -13.40 -15.80
CA GLN A 67 2.25 -13.32 -17.26
C GLN A 67 3.39 -14.16 -17.84
N ASP A 68 4.59 -14.05 -17.29
CA ASP A 68 5.76 -14.82 -17.72
C ASP A 68 5.54 -16.33 -17.56
N LEU A 69 4.96 -16.78 -16.45
CA LEU A 69 4.63 -18.19 -16.25
C LEU A 69 3.58 -18.68 -17.25
N THR A 70 2.60 -17.84 -17.59
CA THR A 70 1.58 -18.18 -18.60
C THR A 70 2.21 -18.27 -19.99
N HIS A 71 3.10 -17.34 -20.32
CA HIS A 71 3.85 -17.35 -21.57
C HIS A 71 4.73 -18.60 -21.68
N LEU A 72 5.48 -18.94 -20.64
CA LEU A 72 6.34 -20.12 -20.59
C LEU A 72 5.53 -21.41 -20.71
N LYS A 73 4.39 -21.52 -20.01
CA LYS A 73 3.48 -22.67 -20.15
C LYS A 73 2.99 -22.80 -21.59
N THR A 74 2.68 -21.70 -22.26
CA THR A 74 2.21 -21.71 -23.65
C THR A 74 3.30 -22.21 -24.59
N ILE A 75 4.54 -21.72 -24.45
CA ILE A 75 5.69 -22.20 -25.24
C ILE A 75 5.93 -23.69 -24.99
N LEU A 76 6.02 -24.10 -23.72
CA LEU A 76 6.35 -25.49 -23.34
C LEU A 76 5.23 -26.48 -23.68
N SER A 77 3.99 -26.03 -23.75
CA SER A 77 2.83 -26.85 -24.14
C SER A 77 2.63 -26.90 -25.65
N ALA A 78 3.34 -26.08 -26.43
CA ALA A 78 3.28 -26.11 -27.89
C ALA A 78 4.02 -27.36 -28.43
N PRO A 79 3.34 -28.27 -29.15
CA PRO A 79 3.90 -29.56 -29.56
C PRO A 79 5.02 -29.46 -30.61
N GLU A 80 5.19 -28.30 -31.26
CA GLU A 80 6.12 -28.14 -32.39
C GLU A 80 7.61 -28.08 -32.00
N HIS A 81 7.94 -28.01 -30.71
CA HIS A 81 9.33 -28.06 -30.23
C HIS A 81 9.82 -29.47 -29.84
N ARG A 82 9.00 -30.52 -29.99
CA ARG A 82 9.42 -31.91 -29.71
C ARG A 82 10.03 -32.65 -30.90
N MET A 83 10.09 -32.05 -32.08
CA MET A 83 10.55 -32.72 -33.31
C MET A 83 11.64 -31.95 -34.05
N ARG A 84 12.79 -31.69 -33.41
CA ARG A 84 14.09 -31.50 -34.09
C ARG A 84 15.24 -31.98 -33.22
N LEU A 85 15.39 -33.30 -33.13
CA LEU A 85 16.67 -34.00 -32.90
C LEU A 85 16.78 -35.07 -33.98
#